data_AF-A0A2N1W9Z9-F1
#
_entry.id   AF-A0A2N1W9Z9-F1
#
_cell.length_a   1.000
_cell.length_b   1.000
_cell.length_c   1.000
_cell.angle_alpha   90.00
_cell.angle_beta   90.00
_cell.angle_gamma   90.00
#
_symmetry.space_group_name_H-M   'P 1'
#
loop_
_entity.id
_entity.type
_entity.pdbx_description
1 polymer ?
#
loop_
_entity_poly.entity_id
_entity_poly.type
_entity_poly.pdbx_seq_one_letter_code
_entity_poly.pdbx_strand_id
1 'polypeptide(L)' 'MSRRAALIVLDGLGVGPAHDTDAYGDTGSNTLGNVLKANPALRLPNLEA' A
#
# COMPACT_ATOMS: atom_id res chain seq x y z
N MET A 1 -34.03 3.82 3.36
CA MET A 1 -32.77 3.94 2.60
C MET A 1 -31.81 2.86 3.05
N SER A 2 -31.30 2.03 2.14
CA SER A 2 -30.26 1.05 2.48
C SER A 2 -28.93 1.77 2.61
N ARG A 3 -28.39 1.83 3.83
CA ARG A 3 -26.99 2.22 4.04
C ARG A 3 -26.14 1.06 3.51
N ARG A 4 -25.49 1.26 2.36
CA ARG A 4 -24.61 0.28 1.73
C ARG A 4 -23.19 0.84 1.69
N ALA A 5 -22.21 -0.01 1.91
CA ALA A 5 -20.79 0.31 1.73
C ALA A 5 -20.16 -0.74 0.81
N ALA A 6 -19.21 -0.31 -0.02
CA ALA A 6 -18.30 -1.20 -0.73
C ALA A 6 -16.96 -1.16 0.01
N LEU A 7 -16.52 -2.31 0.53
CA LEU A 7 -15.23 -2.45 1.19
C LEU A 7 -14.33 -3.32 0.31
N ILE A 8 -13.17 -2.79 -0.05
CA ILE A 8 -12.16 -3.49 -0.85
C ILE A 8 -10.89 -3.54 0.00
N VAL A 9 -10.41 -4.75 0.28
CA VAL A 9 -9.15 -4.98 0.99
C VAL A 9 -8.12 -5.41 -0.03
N LEU A 10 -7.04 -4.64 -0.15
CA LEU A 10 -5.88 -4.98 -0.97
C LEU A 10 -4.86 -5.66 -0.06
N ASP A 11 -4.99 -6.98 0.08
CA ASP A 11 -4.16 -7.76 1.01
C ASP A 11 -2.66 -7.63 0.67
N GLY A 12 -1.84 -7.41 1.70
CA GLY A 12 -0.40 -7.19 1.57
C GLY A 12 0.04 -5.84 0.97
N LEU A 13 -0.87 -4.96 0.54
CA LEU A 13 -0.52 -3.66 -0.05
C LEU A 13 -0.15 -2.61 1.02
N GLY A 14 1.06 -2.72 1.58
CA GLY A 14 1.63 -1.70 2.46
C GLY A 14 2.08 -0.43 1.72
N VAL A 15 1.90 0.73 2.33
CA VAL A 15 2.23 2.07 1.75
C VAL A 15 3.42 2.76 2.42
N GLY A 16 4.19 2.03 3.22
CA GLY A 16 5.33 2.54 3.97
C GLY A 16 5.45 1.87 5.34
N PRO A 17 6.51 2.19 6.09
CA PRO A 17 6.74 1.61 7.40
C PRO A 17 5.73 2.15 8.42
N ALA A 18 5.25 1.26 9.30
CA ALA A 18 4.56 1.66 10.52
C ALA A 18 5.55 2.24 11.55
N HIS A 19 5.04 2.94 12.57
CA HIS A 19 5.86 3.58 13.60
C HIS A 19 6.70 2.60 14.46
N ASP A 20 6.34 1.32 14.46
CA ASP A 20 6.90 0.27 15.29
C ASP A 20 7.63 -0.82 14.46
N THR A 21 7.88 -0.60 13.16
CA THR A 21 8.51 -1.60 12.27
C THR A 21 9.82 -2.18 12.80
N ASP A 22 10.58 -1.40 13.55
CA ASP A 22 11.85 -1.83 14.13
C ASP A 22 11.65 -2.97 15.14
N ALA A 23 10.55 -2.96 15.89
CA ALA A 23 10.22 -4.02 16.83
C ALA A 23 9.89 -5.35 16.15
N TYR A 24 9.54 -5.32 14.86
CA TYR A 24 9.19 -6.50 14.05
C TYR A 24 10.30 -6.91 13.09
N GLY A 25 11.44 -6.19 13.07
CA GLY A 25 12.52 -6.44 12.12
C GLY A 25 12.21 -6.01 10.68
N ASP A 26 11.20 -5.16 10.49
CA ASP A 26 10.69 -4.69 9.20
C ASP A 26 11.16 -3.26 8.85
N THR A 27 12.26 -2.80 9.46
CA THR A 27 12.82 -1.47 9.20
C THR A 27 13.04 -1.26 7.70
N GLY A 28 12.48 -0.17 7.16
CA GLY A 28 12.59 0.19 5.74
C GLY A 28 11.58 -0.49 4.81
N SER A 29 10.67 -1.32 5.34
CA SER A 29 9.58 -1.91 4.56
C SER A 29 8.68 -0.85 3.94
N ASN A 30 8.50 -0.93 2.62
CA ASN A 30 7.60 -0.07 1.85
C ASN A 30 7.15 -0.82 0.58
N THR A 31 6.10 -1.64 0.70
CA THR A 31 5.67 -2.54 -0.37
C THR A 31 5.35 -1.80 -1.66
N LEU A 32 4.38 -0.88 -1.65
CA LEU A 32 3.98 -0.13 -2.84
C LEU A 32 5.16 0.69 -3.39
N GLY A 33 5.92 1.37 -2.52
CA GLY A 33 7.07 2.16 -2.93
C GLY A 33 8.16 1.31 -3.60
N ASN A 34 8.46 0.12 -3.09
CA ASN A 34 9.46 -0.78 -3.66
C ASN A 34 8.98 -1.38 -4.99
N VAL A 35 7.69 -1.72 -5.12
CA VAL A 35 7.09 -2.14 -6.39
C VAL A 35 7.20 -1.05 -7.44
N LEU A 36 6.87 0.20 -7.11
CA LEU A 36 6.99 1.34 -8.04
C LEU A 36 8.44 1.62 -8.44
N LYS A 37 9.39 1.53 -7.48
CA LYS A 37 10.83 1.67 -7.78
C LYS A 37 11.33 0.59 -8.75
N ALA A 38 10.91 -0.66 -8.54
CA ALA A 38 11.28 -1.77 -9.41
C ALA A 38 10.58 -1.73 -10.78
N ASN A 39 9.42 -1.06 -10.86
CA ASN A 39 8.58 -1.00 -12.06
C ASN A 39 8.26 0.47 -12.43
N PRO A 40 9.23 1.24 -12.95
CA PRO A 40 9.06 2.69 -13.17
C PRO A 40 8.00 3.05 -14.22
N ALA A 41 7.62 2.10 -15.08
CA ALA A 41 6.55 2.28 -16.07
C ALA A 41 5.15 1.90 -15.53
N LEU A 42 5.04 1.32 -14.32
CA LEU A 42 3.76 1.00 -13.72
C LEU A 42 3.00 2.29 -13.41
N ARG A 43 1.75 2.36 -13.88
CA ARG A 43 0.86 3.51 -13.70
C ARG A 43 -0.40 3.05 -12.99
N LEU A 44 -0.84 3.80 -11.98
CA LEU A 44 -2.04 3.51 -11.21
C LEU A 44 -3.02 4.70 -11.32
N PRO A 45 -3.48 5.07 -12.53
CA PRO A 45 -4.18 6.33 -12.76
C PRO A 45 -5.47 6.49 -11.93
N ASN A 46 -6.12 5.39 -11.55
CA ASN A 46 -7.32 5.43 -10.70
C ASN A 46 -7.02 5.58 -9.20
N LEU A 47 -5.79 5.32 -8.76
CA LEU A 47 -5.33 5.51 -7.38
C LEU A 47 -4.49 6.79 -7.21
N GLU A 48 -4.00 7.35 -8.33
CA GLU A 48 -3.32 8.64 -8.42
C GLU A 48 -4.29 9.83 -8.52
N ALA A 49 -5.57 9.57 -8.78
CA ALA A 49 -6.61 10.57 -9.04
C ALA A 49 -7.03 11.38 -7.80
#